data_AF-A0A9D8F631-F1
#
_entry.id   AF-A0A9D8F631-F1
#
_cell.length_a   1.000
_cell.length_b   1.000
_cell.length_c   1.000
_cell.angle_alpha   90.00
_cell.angle_beta   90.00
_cell.angle_gamma   90.00
#
_symmetry.space_group_name_H-M   'P 1'
#
loop_
_entity.id
_entity.type
_entity.pdbx_description
1 polymer ?
#
loop_
_entity_poly.entity_id
_entity_poly.type
_entity_poly.pdbx_seq_one_letter_code
_entity_poly.pdbx_strand_id
1 'polypeptide(L)'
;MKKIFIIILWVISVLYIFSAQVFAKSNLDGLEIIVSVKNCNLRSKPDTSKDNVISVLSKNERAFLMDTFIKAGQLWYLVKTPDYEGWLSASVSTLNEKTIDFNQADLIYKKTSIHLEKEYPAKYFNLYNKVKMYYSKEEFDDLLLDTSNILLEGEYLDKLVFLASPVSVKTQNRQLKDVVPLLVNQETLNNGKVFFEKYKTHFLKAHKETGVQTNDIIAILNWESRLGMYKGKYDIFKIFSNQYFHIDEVEFELFQKGHYQKEGAMDRSTALKRLQKIKKRALDNLSQLLIQAKNTGFDPRIVKGSWAGAIGIPQFMPASMSYAVDGDKDGLIDLNTVPDSIFSVATYLKRHKYKERGREYAFKRYNASDTYVRGVKLYSDEFEKLMSQLCPIE
;
A
#
# COMPACT_ATOMS: atom_id res chain seq x y z
N MET A 1 41.96 -8.32 6.36
CA MET A 1 40.59 -8.79 6.63
C MET A 1 39.53 -8.23 5.68
N LYS A 2 39.37 -6.90 5.48
CA LYS A 2 38.37 -6.34 4.54
C LYS A 2 38.52 -6.76 3.06
N LYS A 3 39.76 -6.89 2.54
CA LYS A 3 39.97 -7.39 1.16
C LYS A 3 39.63 -8.87 0.98
N ILE A 4 39.84 -9.70 2.01
CA ILE A 4 39.53 -11.14 1.97
C ILE A 4 38.02 -11.36 2.06
N PHE A 5 37.29 -10.54 2.82
CA PHE A 5 35.82 -10.62 2.93
C PHE A 5 35.10 -10.19 1.63
N ILE A 6 35.63 -9.19 0.91
CA ILE A 6 35.12 -8.77 -0.40
C ILE A 6 35.38 -9.86 -1.46
N ILE A 7 36.54 -10.53 -1.41
CA ILE A 7 36.83 -11.64 -2.32
C ILE A 7 35.93 -12.84 -2.01
N ILE A 8 35.67 -13.16 -0.74
CA ILE A 8 34.77 -14.28 -0.37
C ILE A 8 33.32 -13.99 -0.76
N LEU A 9 32.81 -12.76 -0.57
CA LEU A 9 31.46 -12.38 -1.03
C LEU A 9 31.35 -12.33 -2.55
N TRP A 10 32.38 -11.87 -3.26
CA TRP A 10 32.43 -11.88 -4.73
C TRP A 10 32.52 -13.31 -5.26
N VAL A 11 33.30 -14.19 -4.62
CA VAL A 11 33.40 -15.62 -4.97
C VAL A 11 32.09 -16.36 -4.69
N ILE A 12 31.38 -16.08 -3.58
CA ILE A 12 30.08 -16.68 -3.28
C ILE A 12 28.98 -16.20 -4.24
N SER A 13 28.97 -14.91 -4.62
CA SER A 13 28.00 -14.39 -5.59
C SER A 13 28.31 -14.81 -7.02
N VAL A 14 29.58 -14.92 -7.40
CA VAL A 14 30.00 -15.54 -8.68
C VAL A 14 29.69 -17.03 -8.68
N LEU A 15 29.88 -17.78 -7.59
CA LEU A 15 29.51 -19.20 -7.48
C LEU A 15 28.00 -19.44 -7.54
N TYR A 16 27.17 -18.55 -6.96
CA TYR A 16 25.71 -18.67 -7.01
C TYR A 16 25.14 -18.32 -8.40
N ILE A 17 25.73 -17.32 -9.06
CA ILE A 17 25.44 -16.99 -10.46
C ILE A 17 25.94 -18.12 -11.36
N PHE A 18 27.15 -18.65 -11.16
CA PHE A 18 27.67 -19.82 -11.89
C PHE A 18 26.81 -21.06 -11.67
N SER A 19 26.32 -21.32 -10.45
CA SER A 19 25.46 -22.50 -10.20
C SER A 19 24.11 -22.36 -10.89
N ALA A 20 23.52 -21.16 -10.95
CA ALA A 20 22.30 -20.90 -11.71
C ALA A 20 22.55 -20.95 -13.23
N GLN A 21 23.72 -20.48 -13.69
CA GLN A 21 24.15 -20.54 -15.09
C GLN A 21 24.46 -21.96 -15.54
N VAL A 22 25.09 -22.79 -14.70
CA VAL A 22 25.39 -24.20 -14.96
C VAL A 22 24.12 -25.04 -14.93
N PHE A 23 23.17 -24.74 -14.03
CA PHE A 23 21.87 -25.43 -13.99
C PHE A 23 20.96 -25.05 -15.16
N ALA A 24 21.03 -23.81 -15.67
CA ALA A 24 20.29 -23.37 -16.85
C ALA A 24 20.97 -23.82 -18.18
N LYS A 25 22.30 -23.80 -18.26
CA LYS A 25 23.04 -24.06 -19.51
C LYS A 25 23.21 -25.54 -19.83
N SER A 26 23.10 -26.45 -18.85
CA SER A 26 23.33 -27.88 -19.07
C SER A 26 22.11 -28.67 -19.57
N ASN A 27 20.89 -28.09 -19.57
CA ASN A 27 19.65 -28.84 -19.84
C ASN A 27 18.67 -28.16 -20.84
N LEU A 28 19.08 -27.10 -21.55
CA LEU A 28 18.16 -26.28 -22.34
C LEU A 28 18.48 -26.15 -23.83
N ASP A 29 19.67 -26.56 -24.29
CA ASP A 29 20.05 -26.47 -25.70
C ASP A 29 19.23 -27.45 -26.56
N GLY A 30 18.49 -26.91 -27.53
CA GLY A 30 17.66 -27.70 -28.45
C GLY A 30 16.28 -28.07 -27.91
N LEU A 31 15.85 -27.50 -26.77
CA LEU A 31 14.49 -27.66 -26.27
C LEU A 31 13.49 -26.96 -27.20
N GLU A 32 12.53 -27.70 -27.74
CA GLU A 32 11.39 -27.12 -28.45
C GLU A 32 10.48 -26.40 -27.45
N ILE A 33 10.15 -25.15 -27.75
CA ILE A 33 9.28 -24.29 -26.95
C ILE A 33 8.07 -23.86 -27.78
N ILE A 34 6.94 -23.65 -27.10
CA ILE A 34 5.72 -23.10 -27.70
C ILE A 34 5.47 -21.73 -27.09
N VAL A 35 5.41 -20.69 -27.93
CA VAL A 35 5.12 -19.33 -27.48
C VAL A 35 3.62 -19.23 -27.15
N SER A 36 3.26 -19.20 -25.87
CA SER A 36 1.85 -19.21 -25.42
C SER A 36 1.15 -17.85 -25.46
N VAL A 37 1.91 -16.75 -25.59
CA VAL A 37 1.39 -15.38 -25.61
C VAL A 37 1.27 -14.80 -27.02
N LYS A 38 0.34 -13.86 -27.19
CA LYS A 38 0.19 -13.12 -28.45
C LYS A 38 1.35 -12.14 -28.63
N ASN A 39 2.08 -12.32 -29.73
CA ASN A 39 2.99 -11.34 -30.34
C ASN A 39 4.22 -10.98 -29.48
N CYS A 40 5.20 -11.89 -29.43
CA CYS A 40 6.49 -11.62 -28.80
C CYS A 40 7.48 -11.00 -29.79
N ASN A 41 8.02 -9.83 -29.47
CA ASN A 41 9.08 -9.22 -30.28
C ASN A 41 10.39 -9.99 -30.12
N LEU A 42 10.85 -10.58 -31.22
CA LEU A 42 12.19 -11.14 -31.34
C LEU A 42 13.17 -10.00 -31.63
N ARG A 43 14.28 -9.92 -30.88
CA ARG A 43 15.20 -8.78 -30.92
C ARG A 43 16.61 -9.16 -31.36
N SER A 44 17.36 -8.18 -31.84
CA SER A 44 18.82 -8.30 -31.96
C SER A 44 19.45 -8.54 -30.59
N LYS A 45 20.69 -9.05 -30.59
CA LYS A 45 21.39 -9.32 -29.34
C LYS A 45 21.47 -8.05 -28.49
N PRO A 46 21.05 -8.10 -27.21
CA PRO A 46 20.96 -6.93 -26.35
C PRO A 46 22.29 -6.18 -26.14
N ASP A 47 23.44 -6.75 -26.50
CA ASP A 47 24.77 -6.14 -26.42
C ASP A 47 25.15 -5.25 -27.62
N THR A 48 24.28 -5.15 -28.64
CA THR A 48 24.48 -4.26 -29.77
C THR A 48 23.92 -2.85 -29.49
N SER A 49 24.49 -1.82 -30.10
CA SER A 49 24.06 -0.41 -29.95
C SER A 49 22.67 -0.10 -30.53
N LYS A 50 22.01 -1.10 -31.11
CA LYS A 50 20.66 -1.02 -31.69
C LYS A 50 19.87 -2.28 -31.29
N ASP A 51 19.04 -2.16 -30.27
CA ASP A 51 18.01 -3.15 -29.93
C ASP A 51 16.84 -2.98 -30.92
N ASN A 52 16.90 -3.73 -32.01
CA ASN A 52 15.90 -3.69 -33.07
C ASN A 52 15.01 -4.93 -32.98
N VAL A 53 13.72 -4.74 -33.21
CA VAL A 53 12.79 -5.85 -33.42
C VAL A 53 13.09 -6.47 -34.79
N ILE A 54 13.48 -7.73 -34.78
CA ILE A 54 13.78 -8.54 -35.97
C ILE A 54 12.48 -9.15 -36.53
N SER A 55 11.60 -9.63 -35.65
CA SER A 55 10.34 -10.28 -36.01
C SER A 55 9.38 -10.30 -34.83
N VAL A 56 8.16 -10.78 -35.05
CA VAL A 56 7.13 -10.96 -34.01
C VAL A 56 6.64 -12.39 -34.04
N LEU A 57 6.88 -13.13 -32.96
CA LEU A 57 6.39 -14.51 -32.81
C LEU A 57 4.90 -14.49 -32.45
N SER A 58 4.11 -15.16 -33.27
CA SER A 58 2.67 -15.31 -33.09
C SER A 58 2.33 -16.25 -31.93
N LYS A 59 1.09 -16.17 -31.44
CA LYS A 59 0.58 -17.11 -30.44
C LYS A 59 0.65 -18.54 -30.98
N ASN A 60 1.16 -19.44 -30.16
CA ASN A 60 1.41 -20.87 -30.42
C ASN A 60 2.50 -21.15 -31.47
N GLU A 61 3.31 -20.15 -31.82
CA GLU A 61 4.45 -20.38 -32.71
C GLU A 61 5.51 -21.23 -32.00
N ARG A 62 6.09 -22.19 -32.73
CA ARG A 62 7.12 -23.09 -32.23
C ARG A 62 8.49 -22.51 -32.48
N ALA A 63 9.37 -22.67 -31.50
CA ALA A 63 10.74 -22.24 -31.62
C ALA A 63 11.68 -23.15 -30.82
N PHE A 64 12.97 -23.04 -31.06
CA PHE A 64 14.01 -23.77 -30.34
C PHE A 64 14.77 -22.82 -29.43
N LEU A 65 14.96 -23.22 -28.18
CA LEU A 65 15.84 -22.51 -27.25
C LEU A 65 17.30 -22.88 -27.57
N MET A 66 18.12 -21.87 -27.80
CA MET A 66 19.49 -22.03 -28.30
C MET A 66 20.55 -21.54 -27.30
N ASP A 67 20.23 -20.54 -26.47
CA ASP A 67 21.14 -19.98 -25.46
C ASP A 67 20.38 -19.14 -24.43
N THR A 68 21.01 -18.83 -23.30
CA THR A 68 20.51 -17.89 -22.30
C THR A 68 21.61 -17.01 -21.73
N PHE A 69 21.28 -15.76 -21.40
CA PHE A 69 22.19 -14.91 -20.62
C PHE A 69 21.46 -13.83 -19.83
N ILE A 70 22.14 -13.28 -18.83
CA ILE A 70 21.61 -12.21 -17.98
C ILE A 70 22.28 -10.88 -18.38
N LYS A 71 21.48 -9.85 -18.63
CA LYS A 71 21.95 -8.48 -18.83
C LYS A 71 21.05 -7.50 -18.09
N ALA A 72 21.66 -6.58 -17.35
CA ALA A 72 20.96 -5.57 -16.55
C ALA A 72 19.88 -6.16 -15.62
N GLY A 73 20.13 -7.36 -15.07
CA GLY A 73 19.18 -8.05 -14.17
C GLY A 73 18.04 -8.79 -14.87
N GLN A 74 18.01 -8.80 -16.21
CA GLN A 74 16.99 -9.47 -17.01
C GLN A 74 17.57 -10.72 -17.68
N LEU A 75 16.82 -11.83 -17.66
CA LEU A 75 17.17 -13.07 -18.35
C LEU A 75 16.67 -13.03 -19.79
N TRP A 76 17.57 -13.34 -20.71
CA TRP A 76 17.36 -13.34 -22.15
C TRP A 76 17.52 -14.76 -22.69
N TYR A 77 16.68 -15.10 -23.67
CA TYR A 77 16.63 -16.40 -24.33
C TYR A 77 16.91 -16.20 -25.81
N LEU A 78 17.93 -16.87 -26.35
CA LEU A 78 18.15 -16.94 -27.79
C LEU A 78 17.21 -18.02 -28.33
N VAL A 79 16.36 -17.61 -29.25
CA VAL A 79 15.30 -18.45 -29.79
C VAL A 79 15.41 -18.49 -31.30
N LYS A 80 15.25 -19.68 -31.86
CA LYS A 80 15.32 -19.94 -33.29
C LYS A 80 14.03 -20.57 -33.81
N THR A 81 13.39 -19.91 -34.77
CA THR A 81 12.32 -20.47 -35.60
C THR A 81 12.90 -20.89 -36.97
N PRO A 82 12.10 -21.47 -37.88
CA PRO A 82 12.55 -21.74 -39.24
C PRO A 82 13.04 -20.47 -39.97
N ASP A 83 12.41 -19.33 -39.68
CA ASP A 83 12.59 -18.08 -40.44
C ASP A 83 13.44 -17.04 -39.71
N TYR A 84 13.53 -17.11 -38.38
CA TYR A 84 14.16 -16.07 -37.58
C TYR A 84 14.98 -16.64 -36.42
N GLU A 85 16.08 -15.96 -36.10
CA GLU A 85 16.85 -16.20 -34.89
C GLU A 85 17.01 -14.88 -34.15
N GLY A 86 16.77 -14.86 -32.85
CA GLY A 86 16.93 -13.65 -32.05
C GLY A 86 16.54 -13.83 -30.60
N TRP A 87 16.55 -12.73 -29.87
CA TRP A 87 16.49 -12.74 -28.43
C TRP A 87 15.10 -12.36 -27.92
N LEU A 88 14.61 -13.13 -26.96
CA LEU A 88 13.41 -12.85 -26.17
C LEU A 88 13.79 -12.48 -24.75
N SER A 89 13.06 -11.52 -24.18
CA SER A 89 13.20 -11.13 -22.79
C SER A 89 11.94 -11.54 -22.02
N ALA A 90 12.05 -12.39 -21.00
CA ALA A 90 10.88 -12.92 -20.29
C ALA A 90 11.14 -13.30 -18.82
N SER A 91 10.09 -13.22 -18.00
CA SER A 91 10.00 -13.88 -16.70
C SER A 91 9.47 -15.30 -16.92
N VAL A 92 10.28 -16.33 -16.65
CA VAL A 92 9.81 -17.73 -16.81
C VAL A 92 9.02 -18.13 -15.58
N SER A 93 7.73 -18.42 -15.77
CA SER A 93 6.92 -19.12 -14.79
C SER A 93 6.82 -20.58 -15.24
N THR A 94 7.41 -21.48 -14.46
CA THR A 94 7.41 -22.95 -14.61
C THR A 94 8.12 -23.55 -15.84
N LEU A 95 9.19 -24.31 -15.56
CA LEU A 95 9.77 -25.33 -16.44
C LEU A 95 9.10 -26.67 -16.11
N ASN A 96 8.05 -27.04 -16.84
CA ASN A 96 7.61 -28.44 -16.89
C ASN A 96 8.07 -29.00 -18.24
N GLU A 97 9.22 -29.67 -18.22
CA GLU A 97 9.98 -30.48 -19.19
C GLU A 97 9.80 -30.37 -20.72
N LYS A 98 8.77 -29.72 -21.30
CA LYS A 98 8.62 -29.51 -22.76
C LYS A 98 7.90 -28.22 -23.17
N THR A 99 7.58 -27.34 -22.22
CA THR A 99 6.88 -26.08 -22.55
C THR A 99 7.39 -24.96 -21.67
N ILE A 100 7.92 -23.89 -22.27
CA ILE A 100 8.16 -22.62 -21.59
C ILE A 100 6.90 -21.77 -21.77
N ASP A 101 6.11 -21.64 -20.71
CA ASP A 101 4.94 -20.76 -20.71
C ASP A 101 5.39 -19.33 -20.38
N PHE A 102 5.33 -18.46 -21.38
CA PHE A 102 5.55 -17.03 -21.22
C PHE A 102 4.32 -16.40 -20.57
N ASN A 103 3.95 -16.78 -19.33
CA ASN A 103 2.81 -16.14 -18.66
C ASN A 103 3.10 -14.67 -18.43
N GLN A 104 2.47 -13.84 -19.25
CA GLN A 104 2.27 -12.41 -19.05
C GLN A 104 3.57 -11.60 -18.89
N ALA A 105 3.51 -10.35 -19.32
CA ALA A 105 4.40 -9.35 -18.75
C ALA A 105 3.96 -9.10 -17.29
N ASP A 106 4.13 -10.10 -16.44
CA ASP A 106 4.22 -9.91 -15.01
C ASP A 106 5.65 -9.44 -14.76
N LEU A 107 5.76 -8.14 -14.55
CA LEU A 107 6.89 -7.53 -13.87
C LEU A 107 7.10 -8.32 -12.57
N ILE A 108 8.03 -9.27 -12.59
CA ILE A 108 8.83 -9.51 -11.41
C ILE A 108 9.66 -8.23 -11.28
N TYR A 109 9.13 -7.27 -10.53
CA TYR A 109 9.86 -6.13 -10.01
C TYR A 109 10.90 -6.66 -9.00
N LYS A 110 11.88 -7.44 -9.45
CA LYS A 110 13.09 -7.76 -8.67
C LYS A 110 14.16 -6.74 -9.05
N LYS A 111 13.96 -5.49 -8.61
CA LYS A 111 15.04 -4.52 -8.59
C LYS A 111 15.66 -4.55 -7.19
N THR A 112 16.68 -5.38 -7.05
CA THR A 112 17.65 -5.30 -5.95
C THR A 112 18.13 -3.85 -5.85
N SER A 113 17.90 -3.19 -4.71
CA SER A 113 18.24 -1.77 -4.43
C SER A 113 17.57 -0.74 -5.37
N ILE A 114 16.36 -0.29 -5.03
CA ILE A 114 15.74 0.92 -5.60
C ILE A 114 16.45 2.13 -4.97
N HIS A 115 17.38 2.73 -5.71
CA HIS A 115 17.91 4.04 -5.33
C HIS A 115 16.88 5.12 -5.72
N LEU A 116 15.91 5.37 -4.85
CA LEU A 116 14.81 6.32 -5.10
C LEU A 116 15.30 7.73 -5.48
N GLU A 117 16.46 8.15 -4.96
CA GLU A 117 17.11 9.40 -5.36
C GLU A 117 17.50 9.42 -6.83
N LYS A 118 18.02 8.31 -7.37
CA LYS A 118 18.42 8.21 -8.77
C LYS A 118 17.21 8.05 -9.69
N GLU A 119 16.23 7.28 -9.25
CA GLU A 119 15.06 6.92 -10.07
C GLU A 119 13.99 8.01 -10.08
N TYR A 120 13.79 8.67 -8.94
CA TYR A 120 12.80 9.74 -8.77
C TYR A 120 13.38 10.97 -8.05
N PRO A 121 14.43 11.62 -8.60
CA PRO A 121 15.16 12.68 -7.90
C PRO A 121 14.25 13.79 -7.38
N ALA A 122 13.33 14.30 -8.20
CA ALA A 122 12.40 15.35 -7.78
C ALA A 122 11.47 14.92 -6.63
N LYS A 123 10.96 13.68 -6.65
CA LYS A 123 10.09 13.15 -5.59
C LYS A 123 10.88 12.93 -4.30
N TYR A 124 12.06 12.33 -4.43
CA TYR A 124 12.98 12.07 -3.33
C TYR A 124 13.34 13.39 -2.61
N PHE A 125 13.81 14.40 -3.34
CA PHE A 125 14.19 15.68 -2.73
C PHE A 125 13.00 16.44 -2.15
N ASN A 126 11.80 16.30 -2.71
CA ASN A 126 10.60 16.91 -2.14
C ASN A 126 10.22 16.28 -0.79
N LEU A 127 10.26 14.94 -0.69
CA LEU A 127 10.08 14.25 0.58
C LEU A 127 11.17 14.63 1.59
N TYR A 128 12.45 14.58 1.20
CA TYR A 128 13.56 14.98 2.07
C TYR A 128 13.39 16.42 2.57
N ASN A 129 13.04 17.36 1.68
CA ASN A 129 12.83 18.76 2.08
C ASN A 129 11.71 18.96 3.12
N LYS A 130 10.70 18.09 3.17
CA LYS A 130 9.67 18.12 4.21
C LYS A 130 10.14 17.63 5.56
N VAL A 131 11.18 16.79 5.60
CA VAL A 131 11.63 16.12 6.83
C VAL A 131 13.08 16.44 7.23
N LYS A 132 13.82 17.23 6.43
CA LYS A 132 15.24 17.56 6.65
C LYS A 132 15.57 18.28 7.96
N MET A 133 14.57 18.83 8.65
CA MET A 133 14.75 19.40 9.99
C MET A 133 14.80 18.30 11.08
N TYR A 134 14.35 17.09 10.75
CA TYR A 134 14.23 15.95 11.65
C TYR A 134 15.22 14.83 11.31
N TYR A 135 15.62 14.72 10.05
CA TYR A 135 16.53 13.69 9.56
C TYR A 135 17.73 14.32 8.87
N SER A 136 18.93 13.86 9.22
CA SER A 136 20.10 14.02 8.37
C SER A 136 19.88 13.32 7.01
N LYS A 137 20.68 13.68 6.01
CA LYS A 137 20.61 13.05 4.69
C LYS A 137 20.90 11.56 4.80
N GLU A 138 21.87 11.18 5.63
CA GLU A 138 22.30 9.80 5.86
C GLU A 138 21.20 8.97 6.53
N GLU A 139 20.55 9.49 7.58
CA GLU A 139 19.42 8.80 8.22
C GLU A 139 18.23 8.65 7.28
N PHE A 140 17.95 9.69 6.48
CA PHE A 140 16.87 9.65 5.51
C PHE A 140 17.15 8.67 4.37
N ASP A 141 18.40 8.57 3.93
CA ASP A 141 18.84 7.54 2.98
C ASP A 141 18.66 6.15 3.58
N ASP A 142 19.09 5.88 4.81
CA ASP A 142 18.92 4.58 5.48
C ASP A 142 17.46 4.11 5.52
N LEU A 143 16.53 5.02 5.83
CA LEU A 143 15.10 4.73 5.82
C LEU A 143 14.58 4.24 4.47
N LEU A 144 15.20 4.69 3.38
CA LEU A 144 14.79 4.40 2.00
C LEU A 144 15.66 3.33 1.31
N LEU A 145 16.78 2.93 1.91
CA LEU A 145 17.73 1.95 1.35
C LEU A 145 17.27 0.49 1.49
N ASP A 146 16.51 0.16 2.54
CA ASP A 146 15.96 -1.20 2.68
C ASP A 146 14.81 -1.43 1.70
N THR A 147 15.15 -2.04 0.57
CA THR A 147 14.20 -2.32 -0.50
C THR A 147 13.04 -3.21 -0.09
N SER A 148 13.16 -4.06 0.94
CA SER A 148 12.05 -4.93 1.35
C SER A 148 10.82 -4.11 1.79
N ASN A 149 11.07 -2.94 2.39
CA ASN A 149 10.05 -2.03 2.91
C ASN A 149 9.40 -1.15 1.83
N ILE A 150 9.97 -1.10 0.62
CA ILE A 150 9.47 -0.29 -0.50
C ILE A 150 9.09 -1.18 -1.70
N LEU A 151 9.52 -2.44 -1.72
CA LEU A 151 9.32 -3.39 -2.82
C LEU A 151 7.83 -3.51 -3.19
N LEU A 152 7.50 -3.06 -4.39
CA LEU A 152 6.14 -3.09 -4.91
C LEU A 152 5.82 -4.48 -5.47
N GLU A 153 5.36 -5.37 -4.61
CA GLU A 153 5.02 -6.76 -4.97
C GLU A 153 3.77 -7.26 -4.23
N GLY A 154 3.20 -8.35 -4.75
CA GLY A 154 2.07 -9.06 -4.15
C GLY A 154 0.89 -8.13 -3.83
N GLU A 155 0.32 -8.28 -2.63
CA GLU A 155 -0.86 -7.52 -2.21
C GLU A 155 -0.64 -5.99 -2.28
N TYR A 156 0.58 -5.48 -2.10
CA TYR A 156 0.85 -4.03 -2.17
C TYR A 156 0.72 -3.49 -3.60
N LEU A 157 1.21 -4.25 -4.59
CA LEU A 157 1.00 -3.92 -5.99
C LEU A 157 -0.48 -3.95 -6.35
N ASP A 158 -1.21 -4.98 -5.91
CA ASP A 158 -2.66 -5.10 -6.16
C ASP A 158 -3.43 -3.88 -5.62
N LYS A 159 -3.10 -3.40 -4.42
CA LYS A 159 -3.74 -2.19 -3.86
C LYS A 159 -3.38 -0.94 -4.64
N LEU A 160 -2.13 -0.79 -5.07
CA LEU A 160 -1.72 0.36 -5.87
C LEU A 160 -2.39 0.35 -7.26
N VAL A 161 -2.45 -0.80 -7.91
CA VAL A 161 -3.16 -1.03 -9.19
C VAL A 161 -4.64 -0.70 -9.03
N PHE A 162 -5.28 -1.21 -7.97
CA PHE A 162 -6.67 -0.87 -7.68
C PHE A 162 -6.86 0.63 -7.47
N LEU A 163 -5.97 1.29 -6.73
CA LEU A 163 -6.05 2.71 -6.46
C LEU A 163 -5.85 3.56 -7.73
N ALA A 164 -4.94 3.17 -8.62
CA ALA A 164 -4.64 3.83 -9.88
C ALA A 164 -5.70 3.59 -10.98
N SER A 165 -6.44 2.49 -10.88
CA SER A 165 -7.43 2.07 -11.87
C SER A 165 -8.50 3.14 -12.17
N PRO A 166 -8.83 3.39 -13.46
CA PRO A 166 -9.83 4.38 -13.83
C PRO A 166 -11.26 3.96 -13.47
N VAL A 167 -11.50 2.69 -13.14
CA VAL A 167 -12.80 2.21 -12.66
C VAL A 167 -12.90 2.18 -11.14
N SER A 168 -11.82 2.50 -10.41
CA SER A 168 -11.73 2.26 -8.96
C SER A 168 -12.82 2.97 -8.17
N VAL A 169 -13.15 4.21 -8.54
CA VAL A 169 -14.19 5.01 -7.86
C VAL A 169 -15.57 4.40 -8.06
N LYS A 170 -15.90 3.96 -9.29
CA LYS A 170 -17.16 3.27 -9.58
C LYS A 170 -17.24 1.95 -8.80
N THR A 171 -16.14 1.20 -8.74
CA THR A 171 -16.05 -0.04 -7.96
C THR A 171 -16.25 0.22 -6.46
N GLN A 172 -15.57 1.21 -5.90
CA GLN A 172 -15.72 1.60 -4.49
C GLN A 172 -17.16 2.01 -4.18
N ASN A 173 -17.77 2.85 -5.02
CA ASN A 173 -19.16 3.27 -4.85
C ASN A 173 -20.14 2.09 -4.95
N ARG A 174 -19.91 1.12 -5.83
CA ARG A 174 -20.72 -0.10 -5.93
C ARG A 174 -20.55 -1.02 -4.71
N GLN A 175 -19.35 -1.06 -4.13
CA GLN A 175 -19.05 -1.82 -2.92
C GLN A 175 -19.61 -1.16 -1.66
N LEU A 176 -19.74 0.17 -1.67
CA LEU A 176 -20.44 0.97 -0.66
C LEU A 176 -21.97 0.78 -0.75
N LYS A 177 -22.44 -0.47 -0.67
CA LYS A 177 -23.83 -0.79 -0.28
C LYS A 177 -24.12 -0.12 1.07
N ASP A 178 -25.40 0.01 1.45
CA ASP A 178 -25.73 0.49 2.79
C ASP A 178 -25.18 -0.50 3.84
N VAL A 179 -23.98 -0.19 4.37
CA VAL A 179 -23.29 -0.99 5.39
C VAL A 179 -23.82 -0.70 6.79
N VAL A 180 -24.73 0.28 6.94
CA VAL A 180 -25.29 0.66 8.23
C VAL A 180 -25.89 -0.55 8.95
N PRO A 181 -26.71 -1.43 8.34
CA PRO A 181 -27.26 -2.60 9.05
C PRO A 181 -26.19 -3.61 9.52
N LEU A 182 -25.02 -3.64 8.88
CA LEU A 182 -23.91 -4.51 9.26
C LEU A 182 -23.12 -3.94 10.45
N LEU A 183 -23.09 -2.62 10.59
CA LEU A 183 -22.32 -1.92 11.64
C LEU A 183 -23.20 -1.46 12.80
N VAL A 184 -24.51 -1.36 12.58
CA VAL A 184 -25.52 -0.91 13.54
C VAL A 184 -26.62 -1.96 13.64
N ASN A 185 -26.46 -2.85 14.60
CA ASN A 185 -27.41 -3.91 14.93
C ASN A 185 -27.22 -4.32 16.40
N GLN A 186 -28.06 -5.24 16.87
CA GLN A 186 -28.03 -5.66 18.28
C GLN A 186 -26.68 -6.24 18.70
N GLU A 187 -26.00 -6.98 17.83
CA GLU A 187 -24.70 -7.58 18.12
C GLU A 187 -23.65 -6.48 18.32
N THR A 188 -23.56 -5.52 17.38
CA THR A 188 -22.57 -4.44 17.49
C THR A 188 -22.84 -3.53 18.69
N LEU A 189 -24.10 -3.25 19.01
CA LEU A 189 -24.48 -2.50 20.22
C LEU A 189 -24.10 -3.23 21.51
N ASN A 190 -24.32 -4.55 21.57
CA ASN A 190 -23.92 -5.37 22.71
C ASN A 190 -22.39 -5.41 22.88
N ASN A 191 -21.65 -5.53 21.78
CA ASN A 191 -20.19 -5.44 21.77
C ASN A 191 -19.72 -4.07 22.27
N GLY A 192 -20.39 -3.00 21.84
CA GLY A 192 -20.20 -1.65 22.34
C GLY A 192 -20.40 -1.54 23.86
N LYS A 193 -21.45 -2.19 24.40
CA LYS A 193 -21.74 -2.15 25.84
C LYS A 193 -20.62 -2.80 26.64
N VAL A 194 -20.21 -4.00 26.24
CA VAL A 194 -19.09 -4.72 26.89
C VAL A 194 -17.81 -3.89 26.82
N PHE A 195 -17.52 -3.30 25.66
CA PHE A 195 -16.36 -2.44 25.47
C PHE A 195 -16.41 -1.18 26.34
N PHE A 196 -17.57 -0.52 26.41
CA PHE A 196 -17.77 0.66 27.25
C PHE A 196 -17.55 0.33 28.72
N GLU A 197 -18.16 -0.74 29.24
CA GLU A 197 -17.99 -1.12 30.66
C GLU A 197 -16.53 -1.46 30.98
N LYS A 198 -15.82 -2.14 30.07
CA LYS A 198 -14.39 -2.44 30.22
C LYS A 198 -13.52 -1.18 30.33
N TYR A 199 -13.84 -0.12 29.58
CA TYR A 199 -13.04 1.11 29.50
C TYR A 199 -13.77 2.35 30.03
N LYS A 200 -14.76 2.14 30.91
CA LYS A 200 -15.71 3.16 31.38
C LYS A 200 -15.03 4.41 31.93
N THR A 201 -13.99 4.21 32.75
CA THR A 201 -13.20 5.29 33.34
C THR A 201 -12.53 6.16 32.29
N HIS A 202 -11.98 5.57 31.23
CA HIS A 202 -11.34 6.29 30.13
C HIS A 202 -12.36 7.10 29.32
N PHE A 203 -13.51 6.51 28.98
CA PHE A 203 -14.58 7.24 28.29
C PHE A 203 -15.10 8.43 29.10
N LEU A 204 -15.42 8.22 30.38
CA LEU A 204 -15.92 9.29 31.25
C LEU A 204 -14.90 10.41 31.44
N LYS A 205 -13.61 10.07 31.56
CA LYS A 205 -12.53 11.05 31.66
C LYS A 205 -12.33 11.82 30.35
N ALA A 206 -12.31 11.14 29.20
CA ALA A 206 -12.24 11.78 27.89
C ALA A 206 -13.43 12.73 27.66
N HIS A 207 -14.64 12.32 28.06
CA HIS A 207 -15.83 13.18 28.05
C HIS A 207 -15.63 14.41 28.92
N LYS A 208 -15.17 14.25 30.17
CA LYS A 208 -14.92 15.37 31.09
C LYS A 208 -13.91 16.38 30.53
N GLU A 209 -12.83 15.91 29.89
CA GLU A 209 -11.75 16.77 29.38
C GLU A 209 -12.10 17.46 28.05
N THR A 210 -12.93 16.83 27.23
CA THR A 210 -13.19 17.29 25.86
C THR A 210 -14.60 17.83 25.66
N GLY A 211 -15.54 17.37 26.46
CA GLY A 211 -16.96 17.61 26.31
C GLY A 211 -17.62 16.84 25.17
N VAL A 212 -16.93 15.87 24.58
CA VAL A 212 -17.46 14.97 23.54
C VAL A 212 -18.21 13.84 24.22
N GLN A 213 -19.40 13.49 23.73
CA GLN A 213 -20.22 12.46 24.35
C GLN A 213 -19.61 11.05 24.18
N THR A 214 -19.78 10.20 25.19
CA THR A 214 -19.16 8.86 25.21
C THR A 214 -19.73 7.93 24.12
N ASN A 215 -21.05 8.00 23.88
CA ASN A 215 -21.75 7.30 22.80
C ASN A 215 -21.20 7.69 21.41
N ASP A 216 -20.84 8.96 21.21
CA ASP A 216 -20.23 9.41 19.96
C ASP A 216 -18.79 8.92 19.76
N ILE A 217 -17.99 8.87 20.83
CA ILE A 217 -16.63 8.32 20.77
C ILE A 217 -16.68 6.82 20.42
N ILE A 218 -17.52 6.04 21.11
CA ILE A 218 -17.63 4.61 20.86
C ILE A 218 -18.22 4.31 19.48
N ALA A 219 -19.15 5.13 19.00
CA ALA A 219 -19.71 4.99 17.65
C ALA A 219 -18.64 5.12 16.56
N ILE A 220 -17.72 6.08 16.70
CA ILE A 220 -16.58 6.22 15.78
C ILE A 220 -15.66 5.01 15.87
N LEU A 221 -15.27 4.58 17.08
CA LEU A 221 -14.39 3.41 17.24
C LEU A 221 -15.01 2.12 16.68
N ASN A 222 -16.34 1.95 16.81
CA ASN A 222 -17.06 0.84 16.20
C ASN A 222 -17.05 0.94 14.67
N TRP A 223 -17.33 2.12 14.13
CA TRP A 223 -17.37 2.31 12.67
C TRP A 223 -16.01 2.11 12.02
N GLU A 224 -14.95 2.62 12.63
CA GLU A 224 -13.60 2.63 12.05
C GLU A 224 -12.93 1.26 12.09
N SER A 225 -13.06 0.51 13.19
CA SER A 225 -12.30 -0.74 13.37
C SER A 225 -13.07 -1.85 14.07
N ARG A 226 -14.39 -1.71 14.26
CA ARG A 226 -15.19 -2.54 15.15
C ARG A 226 -14.54 -2.66 16.53
N LEU A 227 -14.27 -1.51 17.14
CA LEU A 227 -13.71 -1.43 18.49
C LEU A 227 -12.31 -2.11 18.59
N GLY A 228 -11.54 -2.04 17.51
CA GLY A 228 -10.15 -2.52 17.45
C GLY A 228 -9.96 -3.92 16.87
N MET A 229 -11.03 -4.59 16.45
CA MET A 229 -10.94 -5.91 15.80
C MET A 229 -10.26 -5.84 14.41
N TYR A 230 -10.45 -4.73 13.69
CA TYR A 230 -9.97 -4.56 12.31
C TYR A 230 -9.13 -3.30 12.18
N LYS A 231 -7.86 -3.38 12.58
CA LYS A 231 -6.90 -2.25 12.49
C LYS A 231 -6.13 -2.22 11.17
N GLY A 232 -6.09 -3.37 10.49
CA GLY A 232 -5.35 -3.58 9.24
C GLY A 232 -3.97 -4.20 9.46
N LYS A 233 -3.40 -4.74 8.36
CA LYS A 233 -2.16 -5.55 8.36
C LYS A 233 -1.04 -4.97 7.49
N TYR A 234 -1.29 -3.84 6.83
CA TYR A 234 -0.38 -3.29 5.82
C TYR A 234 0.63 -2.33 6.45
N ASP A 235 1.87 -2.37 5.98
CA ASP A 235 2.94 -1.45 6.36
C ASP A 235 2.64 -0.06 5.80
N ILE A 236 2.43 0.89 6.70
CA ILE A 236 1.95 2.23 6.34
C ILE A 236 3.01 3.02 5.59
N PHE A 237 4.27 2.86 6.00
CA PHE A 237 5.41 3.39 5.26
C PHE A 237 5.43 2.89 3.82
N LYS A 238 5.21 1.58 3.62
CA LYS A 238 5.16 0.95 2.29
C LYS A 238 3.98 1.45 1.47
N ILE A 239 2.79 1.59 2.06
CA ILE A 239 1.61 2.12 1.41
C ILE A 239 1.87 3.53 0.84
N PHE A 240 2.30 4.47 1.68
CA PHE A 240 2.48 5.85 1.23
C PHE A 240 3.71 6.04 0.34
N SER A 241 4.79 5.29 0.57
CA SER A 241 5.95 5.29 -0.33
C SER A 241 5.53 4.86 -1.73
N ASN A 242 4.78 3.75 -1.85
CA ASN A 242 4.32 3.25 -3.13
C ASN A 242 3.31 4.17 -3.83
N GLN A 243 2.38 4.76 -3.09
CA GLN A 243 1.47 5.76 -3.63
C GLN A 243 2.20 7.02 -4.14
N TYR A 244 3.30 7.41 -3.50
CA TYR A 244 4.03 8.61 -3.88
C TYR A 244 4.98 8.37 -5.06
N PHE A 245 5.81 7.33 -4.96
CA PHE A 245 6.87 7.07 -5.94
C PHE A 245 6.34 6.37 -7.21
N HIS A 246 5.47 5.37 -7.08
CA HIS A 246 5.21 4.43 -8.17
C HIS A 246 3.83 4.56 -8.85
N ILE A 247 2.89 5.34 -8.28
CA ILE A 247 1.51 5.38 -8.81
C ILE A 247 1.40 5.89 -10.26
N ASP A 248 2.34 6.71 -10.72
CA ASP A 248 2.37 7.24 -12.09
C ASP A 248 2.72 6.15 -13.11
N GLU A 249 3.66 5.27 -12.77
CA GLU A 249 4.06 4.14 -13.62
C GLU A 249 2.92 3.14 -13.73
N VAL A 250 2.27 2.83 -12.60
CA VAL A 250 1.10 1.96 -12.57
C VAL A 250 -0.05 2.54 -13.42
N GLU A 251 -0.31 3.85 -13.35
CA GLU A 251 -1.29 4.49 -14.24
C GLU A 251 -0.92 4.33 -15.71
N PHE A 252 0.34 4.59 -16.05
CA PHE A 252 0.80 4.54 -17.43
C PHE A 252 0.67 3.14 -18.02
N GLU A 253 0.94 2.10 -17.23
CA GLU A 253 0.71 0.71 -17.64
C GLU A 253 -0.77 0.40 -17.84
N LEU A 254 -1.63 0.84 -16.93
CA LEU A 254 -3.08 0.66 -17.06
C LEU A 254 -3.61 1.35 -18.32
N PHE A 255 -3.06 2.52 -18.65
CA PHE A 255 -3.34 3.21 -19.89
C PHE A 255 -2.95 2.40 -21.12
N GLN A 256 -1.71 1.91 -21.19
CA GLN A 256 -1.25 1.08 -22.31
C GLN A 256 -2.05 -0.22 -22.46
N LYS A 257 -2.45 -0.84 -21.35
CA LYS A 257 -3.25 -2.07 -21.31
C LYS A 257 -4.74 -1.84 -21.61
N GLY A 258 -5.12 -0.62 -22.00
CA GLY A 258 -6.47 -0.31 -22.43
C GLY A 258 -7.51 -0.26 -21.30
N HIS A 259 -7.11 0.01 -20.06
CA HIS A 259 -8.06 0.06 -18.94
C HIS A 259 -9.00 1.27 -19.01
N TYR A 260 -8.66 2.31 -19.77
CA TYR A 260 -9.49 3.50 -19.95
C TYR A 260 -10.63 3.29 -20.96
N GLN A 261 -10.58 2.23 -21.77
CA GLN A 261 -11.63 1.84 -22.70
C GLN A 261 -12.69 0.94 -22.03
N LYS A 262 -12.47 0.53 -20.77
CA LYS A 262 -13.40 -0.34 -20.04
C LYS A 262 -14.67 0.41 -19.64
N GLU A 263 -15.78 -0.32 -19.58
CA GLU A 263 -17.05 0.26 -19.17
C GLU A 263 -16.98 0.85 -17.75
N GLY A 264 -17.39 2.11 -17.61
CA GLY A 264 -17.34 2.83 -16.33
C GLY A 264 -15.96 3.34 -15.93
N ALA A 265 -14.97 3.26 -16.81
CA ALA A 265 -13.71 3.95 -16.63
C ALA A 265 -13.93 5.47 -16.70
N MET A 266 -13.28 6.21 -15.81
CA MET A 266 -13.23 7.67 -15.91
C MET A 266 -12.31 8.10 -17.06
N ASP A 267 -12.57 9.30 -17.59
CA ASP A 267 -11.65 9.94 -18.53
C ASP A 267 -10.23 10.06 -17.94
N ARG A 268 -9.21 9.90 -18.79
CA ARG A 268 -7.82 9.89 -18.35
C ARG A 268 -7.38 11.20 -17.71
N SER A 269 -7.83 12.34 -18.23
CA SER A 269 -7.49 13.63 -17.61
C SER A 269 -8.05 13.75 -16.19
N THR A 270 -9.24 13.19 -15.96
CA THR A 270 -9.88 13.12 -14.64
C THR A 270 -9.13 12.16 -13.71
N ALA A 271 -8.73 10.99 -14.21
CA ALA A 271 -7.90 10.04 -13.46
C ALA A 271 -6.58 10.68 -13.03
N LEU A 272 -5.85 11.32 -13.93
CA LEU A 272 -4.58 11.97 -13.63
C LEU A 272 -4.72 13.08 -12.57
N LYS A 273 -5.78 13.90 -12.63
CA LYS A 273 -6.09 14.90 -11.59
C LYS A 273 -6.35 14.24 -10.22
N ARG A 274 -7.05 13.10 -10.19
CA ARG A 274 -7.28 12.32 -8.96
C ARG A 274 -5.97 11.76 -8.42
N LEU A 275 -5.12 11.18 -9.28
CA LEU A 275 -3.84 10.60 -8.86
C LEU A 275 -2.86 11.66 -8.36
N GLN A 276 -2.87 12.87 -8.91
CA GLN A 276 -2.12 13.99 -8.33
C GLN A 276 -2.55 14.31 -6.90
N LYS A 277 -3.87 14.29 -6.60
CA LYS A 277 -4.36 14.47 -5.23
C LYS A 277 -3.91 13.33 -4.30
N ILE A 278 -3.90 12.10 -4.80
CA ILE A 278 -3.42 10.92 -4.06
C ILE A 278 -1.92 11.07 -3.75
N LYS A 279 -1.09 11.38 -4.75
CA LYS A 279 0.36 11.60 -4.55
C LYS A 279 0.63 12.70 -3.54
N LYS A 280 -0.10 13.82 -3.62
CA LYS A 280 0.04 14.92 -2.64
C LYS A 280 -0.28 14.45 -1.23
N ARG A 281 -1.40 13.73 -1.06
CA ARG A 281 -1.77 13.14 0.24
C ARG A 281 -0.76 12.11 0.72
N ALA A 282 -0.21 11.29 -0.18
CA ALA A 282 0.80 10.29 0.17
C ALA A 282 2.08 10.96 0.66
N LEU A 283 2.55 12.02 -0.02
CA LEU A 283 3.68 12.83 0.42
C LEU A 283 3.43 13.43 1.81
N ASP A 284 2.27 14.05 2.01
CA ASP A 284 1.94 14.69 3.29
C ASP A 284 1.87 13.64 4.42
N ASN A 285 1.21 12.50 4.20
CA ASN A 285 1.11 11.44 5.22
C ASN A 285 2.44 10.73 5.49
N LEU A 286 3.22 10.43 4.45
CA LEU A 286 4.55 9.84 4.62
C LEU A 286 5.46 10.78 5.42
N SER A 287 5.46 12.08 5.10
CA SER A 287 6.23 13.07 5.84
C SER A 287 5.81 13.14 7.31
N GLN A 288 4.50 13.10 7.59
CA GLN A 288 3.99 13.15 8.96
C GLN A 288 4.33 11.88 9.75
N LEU A 289 4.25 10.70 9.12
CA LEU A 289 4.69 9.45 9.72
C LEU A 289 6.17 9.51 10.11
N LEU A 290 7.03 10.01 9.22
CA LEU A 290 8.46 10.16 9.47
C LEU A 290 8.75 11.16 10.59
N ILE A 291 8.08 12.32 10.58
CA ILE A 291 8.27 13.34 11.62
C ILE A 291 7.87 12.78 13.00
N GLN A 292 6.76 12.05 13.08
CA GLN A 292 6.32 11.44 14.33
C GLN A 292 7.27 10.35 14.80
N ALA A 293 7.71 9.47 13.89
CA ALA A 293 8.72 8.47 14.19
C ALA A 293 9.98 9.07 14.83
N LYS A 294 10.45 10.23 14.33
CA LYS A 294 11.59 10.92 14.93
C LYS A 294 11.27 11.49 16.31
N ASN A 295 10.09 12.09 16.47
CA ASN A 295 9.70 12.75 17.72
C ASN A 295 9.43 11.76 18.86
N THR A 296 8.92 10.56 18.56
CA THR A 296 8.53 9.56 19.58
C THR A 296 9.43 8.32 19.59
N GLY A 297 10.36 8.21 18.65
CA GLY A 297 11.40 7.16 18.64
C GLY A 297 10.94 5.79 18.15
N PHE A 298 9.83 5.68 17.41
CA PHE A 298 9.43 4.42 16.77
C PHE A 298 10.00 4.27 15.35
N ASP A 299 10.14 3.04 14.87
CA ASP A 299 10.51 2.78 13.47
C ASP A 299 9.28 2.93 12.55
N PRO A 300 9.27 3.87 11.58
CA PRO A 300 8.11 4.08 10.72
C PRO A 300 7.81 2.88 9.81
N ARG A 301 8.79 2.00 9.55
CA ARG A 301 8.70 0.87 8.63
C ARG A 301 7.86 -0.29 9.20
N ILE A 302 7.67 -0.34 10.51
CA ILE A 302 6.90 -1.41 11.18
C ILE A 302 5.46 -1.02 11.53
N VAL A 303 5.08 0.23 11.28
CA VAL A 303 3.72 0.71 11.61
C VAL A 303 2.70 0.04 10.69
N LYS A 304 1.76 -0.67 11.29
CA LYS A 304 0.67 -1.38 10.59
C LYS A 304 -0.61 -0.56 10.54
N GLY A 305 -1.41 -0.79 9.51
CA GLY A 305 -2.78 -0.32 9.45
C GLY A 305 -3.52 -0.73 8.18
N SER A 306 -4.52 0.06 7.78
CA SER A 306 -5.38 -0.27 6.65
C SER A 306 -4.67 -0.11 5.31
N TRP A 307 -5.24 -0.73 4.27
CA TRP A 307 -4.73 -0.63 2.91
C TRP A 307 -4.75 0.80 2.34
N ALA A 308 -5.55 1.70 2.94
CA ALA A 308 -5.61 3.11 2.60
C ALA A 308 -4.59 3.96 3.39
N GLY A 309 -3.91 3.37 4.37
CA GLY A 309 -2.89 4.04 5.18
C GLY A 309 -3.38 4.60 6.51
N ALA A 310 -4.53 4.16 7.02
CA ALA A 310 -5.06 4.57 8.31
C ALA A 310 -4.58 3.67 9.45
N ILE A 311 -4.25 4.25 10.61
CA ILE A 311 -3.53 3.63 11.72
C ILE A 311 -4.46 3.41 12.92
N GLY A 312 -4.31 2.24 13.54
CA GLY A 312 -4.88 1.94 14.86
C GLY A 312 -6.39 1.75 14.91
N ILE A 313 -6.93 1.69 16.12
CA ILE A 313 -8.37 1.60 16.38
C ILE A 313 -9.16 2.79 15.80
N PRO A 314 -8.69 4.06 15.86
CA PRO A 314 -9.46 5.18 15.34
C PRO A 314 -9.28 5.37 13.82
N GLN A 315 -8.45 4.56 13.16
CA GLN A 315 -8.13 4.70 11.74
C GLN A 315 -7.66 6.13 11.39
N PHE A 316 -6.74 6.69 12.18
CA PHE A 316 -6.14 7.98 11.86
C PHE A 316 -5.17 7.86 10.70
N MET A 317 -5.28 8.77 9.74
CA MET A 317 -4.20 9.00 8.79
C MET A 317 -2.98 9.58 9.54
N PRO A 318 -1.73 9.35 9.11
CA PRO A 318 -0.55 9.94 9.77
C PRO A 318 -0.64 11.47 9.96
N ALA A 319 -1.24 12.18 9.00
CA ALA A 319 -1.46 13.62 9.13
C ALA A 319 -2.47 14.03 10.22
N SER A 320 -3.29 13.10 10.72
CA SER A 320 -4.22 13.29 11.83
C SER A 320 -3.63 12.88 13.19
N MET A 321 -2.46 12.27 13.23
CA MET A 321 -1.79 11.89 14.48
C MET A 321 -1.37 13.11 15.33
N SER A 322 -1.38 14.34 14.80
CA SER A 322 -1.26 15.55 15.63
C SER A 322 -2.41 15.73 16.63
N TYR A 323 -3.51 15.00 16.46
CA TYR A 323 -4.62 14.92 17.40
C TYR A 323 -4.52 13.72 18.35
N ALA A 324 -3.51 12.87 18.15
CA ALA A 324 -3.32 11.70 19.00
C ALA A 324 -2.84 12.14 20.39
N VAL A 325 -3.31 11.43 21.41
CA VAL A 325 -3.07 11.73 22.83
C VAL A 325 -2.72 10.44 23.55
N ASP A 326 -1.67 10.50 24.36
CA ASP A 326 -1.32 9.49 25.36
C ASP A 326 -2.42 9.46 26.44
N GLY A 327 -3.31 8.47 26.32
CA GLY A 327 -4.57 8.38 27.06
C GLY A 327 -4.43 7.67 28.41
N ASP A 328 -3.49 6.72 28.51
CA ASP A 328 -3.18 6.02 29.76
C ASP A 328 -1.96 6.60 30.51
N LYS A 329 -1.26 7.57 29.92
CA LYS A 329 -0.12 8.31 30.49
C LYS A 329 1.12 7.45 30.69
N ASP A 330 1.34 6.47 29.82
CA ASP A 330 2.54 5.64 29.83
C ASP A 330 3.78 6.33 29.20
N GLY A 331 3.58 7.52 28.62
CA GLY A 331 4.61 8.32 27.97
C GLY A 331 4.76 8.04 26.47
N LEU A 332 3.96 7.13 25.91
CA LEU A 332 3.93 6.77 24.50
C LEU A 332 2.54 7.04 23.91
N ILE A 333 2.49 7.29 22.60
CA ILE A 333 1.23 7.37 21.86
C ILE A 333 1.16 6.16 20.95
N ASP A 334 0.32 5.20 21.30
CA ASP A 334 0.02 4.02 20.49
C ASP A 334 -1.49 3.92 20.22
N LEU A 335 -1.91 4.31 19.01
CA LEU A 335 -3.29 4.19 18.57
C LEU A 335 -3.81 2.74 18.43
N ASN A 336 -3.00 1.73 18.74
CA ASN A 336 -3.46 0.37 18.93
C ASN A 336 -4.00 0.08 20.32
N THR A 337 -3.72 0.95 21.31
CA THR A 337 -4.27 0.86 22.66
C THR A 337 -5.63 1.53 22.69
N VAL A 338 -6.51 0.99 23.52
CA VAL A 338 -7.87 1.53 23.68
C VAL A 338 -7.87 2.90 24.37
N PRO A 339 -7.11 3.12 25.47
CA PRO A 339 -7.04 4.43 26.11
C PRO A 339 -6.67 5.54 25.11
N ASP A 340 -5.56 5.42 24.41
CA ASP A 340 -5.09 6.44 23.47
C ASP A 340 -6.10 6.69 22.36
N SER A 341 -6.73 5.63 21.86
CA SER A 341 -7.74 5.74 20.82
C SER A 341 -8.98 6.52 21.28
N ILE A 342 -9.45 6.29 22.51
CA ILE A 342 -10.58 7.03 23.11
C ILE A 342 -10.22 8.52 23.22
N PHE A 343 -9.07 8.84 23.82
CA PHE A 343 -8.65 10.23 24.02
C PHE A 343 -8.33 10.96 22.71
N SER A 344 -7.77 10.24 21.74
CA SER A 344 -7.45 10.77 20.40
C SER A 344 -8.71 11.11 19.62
N VAL A 345 -9.72 10.22 19.60
CA VAL A 345 -11.03 10.53 18.96
C VAL A 345 -11.71 11.71 19.64
N ALA A 346 -11.74 11.73 20.96
CA ALA A 346 -12.32 12.84 21.72
C ALA A 346 -11.63 14.17 21.44
N THR A 347 -10.29 14.16 21.38
CA THR A 347 -9.48 15.34 21.05
C THR A 347 -9.69 15.80 19.62
N TYR A 348 -9.75 14.87 18.66
CA TYR A 348 -10.04 15.17 17.27
C TYR A 348 -11.39 15.88 17.13
N LEU A 349 -12.45 15.35 17.72
CA LEU A 349 -13.80 15.92 17.65
C LEU A 349 -13.85 17.30 18.32
N LYS A 350 -13.24 17.46 19.51
CA LYS A 350 -13.11 18.76 20.19
C LYS A 350 -12.43 19.79 19.30
N ARG A 351 -11.29 19.45 18.69
CA ARG A 351 -10.54 20.34 17.80
C ARG A 351 -11.33 20.70 16.54
N HIS A 352 -12.23 19.81 16.09
CA HIS A 352 -13.15 20.02 14.98
C HIS A 352 -14.50 20.64 15.38
N LYS A 353 -14.51 21.38 16.49
CA LYS A 353 -15.65 22.23 16.88
C LYS A 353 -16.92 21.45 17.18
N TYR A 354 -16.78 20.26 17.76
CA TYR A 354 -17.90 19.39 18.14
C TYR A 354 -18.96 20.11 18.96
N LYS A 355 -18.57 20.91 19.97
CA LYS A 355 -19.52 21.67 20.80
C LYS A 355 -20.08 22.88 20.07
N GLU A 356 -19.25 23.59 19.32
CA GLU A 356 -19.62 24.88 18.73
C GLU A 356 -20.39 24.75 17.40
N ARG A 357 -20.19 23.65 16.66
CA ARG A 357 -20.79 23.40 15.34
C ARG A 357 -21.65 22.13 15.29
N GLY A 358 -21.69 21.37 16.38
CA GLY A 358 -22.46 20.13 16.49
C GLY A 358 -21.73 18.88 16.01
N ARG A 359 -22.22 17.72 16.46
CA ARG A 359 -21.61 16.41 16.21
C ARG A 359 -21.55 16.04 14.72
N GLU A 360 -22.60 16.32 13.95
CA GLU A 360 -22.62 16.01 12.51
C GLU A 360 -21.53 16.75 11.74
N TYR A 361 -21.31 18.03 12.07
CA TYR A 361 -20.21 18.80 11.50
C TYR A 361 -18.87 18.13 11.82
N ALA A 362 -18.64 17.76 13.08
CA ALA A 362 -17.39 17.12 13.49
C ALA A 362 -17.20 15.73 12.85
N PHE A 363 -18.27 14.93 12.72
CA PHE A 363 -18.23 13.63 12.04
C PHE A 363 -17.89 13.77 10.56
N LYS A 364 -18.43 14.80 9.89
CA LYS A 364 -18.12 15.10 8.48
C LYS A 364 -16.65 15.49 8.29
N ARG A 365 -16.01 16.06 9.32
CA ARG A 365 -14.56 16.35 9.31
C ARG A 365 -13.75 15.07 9.45
N TYR A 366 -14.21 14.13 10.27
CA TYR A 366 -13.60 12.81 10.43
C TYR A 366 -13.65 12.01 9.12
N ASN A 367 -14.84 11.93 8.51
CA ASN A 367 -15.04 11.31 7.21
C ASN A 367 -16.16 12.03 6.44
N ALA A 368 -15.83 12.49 5.23
CA ALA A 368 -16.74 13.29 4.41
C ALA A 368 -17.90 12.51 3.77
N SER A 369 -18.06 11.21 4.05
CA SER A 369 -19.17 10.39 3.55
C SER A 369 -20.48 10.65 4.30
N ASP A 370 -21.59 10.84 3.59
CA ASP A 370 -22.91 10.98 4.22
C ASP A 370 -23.37 9.68 4.89
N THR A 371 -23.09 8.53 4.26
CA THR A 371 -23.37 7.20 4.86
C THR A 371 -22.61 7.01 6.17
N TYR A 372 -21.37 7.50 6.24
CA TYR A 372 -20.59 7.48 7.48
C TYR A 372 -21.28 8.31 8.57
N VAL A 373 -21.60 9.58 8.28
CA VAL A 373 -22.20 10.48 9.28
C VAL A 373 -23.53 9.94 9.77
N ARG A 374 -24.39 9.47 8.86
CA ARG A 374 -25.67 8.84 9.20
C ARG A 374 -25.48 7.60 10.08
N GLY A 375 -24.56 6.73 9.71
CA GLY A 375 -24.35 5.46 10.40
C GLY A 375 -23.72 5.61 11.79
N VAL A 376 -22.71 6.47 11.93
CA VAL A 376 -22.13 6.81 13.23
C VAL A 376 -23.17 7.47 14.14
N LYS A 377 -23.98 8.38 13.59
CA LYS A 377 -25.05 9.02 14.36
C LYS A 377 -26.07 8.00 14.84
N LEU A 378 -26.56 7.14 13.95
CA LEU A 378 -27.54 6.11 14.29
C LEU A 378 -27.00 5.15 15.36
N TYR A 379 -25.76 4.67 15.23
CA TYR A 379 -25.15 3.81 16.24
C TYR A 379 -25.11 4.50 17.61
N SER A 380 -24.64 5.74 17.65
CA SER A 380 -24.53 6.50 18.89
C SER A 380 -25.89 6.72 19.57
N ASP A 381 -26.94 7.02 18.79
CA ASP A 381 -28.29 7.24 19.30
C ASP A 381 -28.91 5.93 19.84
N GLU A 382 -28.74 4.81 19.12
CA GLU A 382 -29.21 3.50 19.59
C GLU A 382 -28.41 2.99 20.79
N PHE A 383 -27.11 3.28 20.84
CA PHE A 383 -26.26 2.94 21.97
C PHE A 383 -26.69 3.70 23.24
N GLU A 384 -27.01 4.99 23.12
CA GLU A 384 -27.51 5.81 24.23
C GLU A 384 -28.85 5.29 24.76
N LYS A 385 -29.77 4.91 23.87
CA LYS A 385 -31.04 4.28 24.26
C LYS A 385 -30.81 2.97 25.03
N LEU A 386 -29.93 2.11 24.51
CA LEU A 386 -29.59 0.84 25.16
C LEU A 386 -29.03 1.06 26.57
N MET A 387 -28.09 2.00 26.74
CA MET A 387 -27.47 2.28 28.03
C MET A 387 -28.46 2.91 29.02
N SER A 388 -29.37 3.77 28.54
CA SER A 388 -30.39 4.41 29.38
C SER A 388 -31.44 3.43 29.93
N GLN A 389 -31.76 2.38 29.19
CA GLN A 389 -32.68 1.34 29.64
C GLN A 389 -32.09 0.44 30.75
N LEU A 390 -30.77 0.39 30.85
CA LEU A 390 -30.04 -0.49 31.78
C LEU A 390 -29.64 0.20 33.08
N CYS A 391 -29.50 1.52 33.07
CA CYS A 391 -29.33 2.36 34.25
C CYS A 391 -30.36 3.50 34.17
N PRO A 392 -31.63 3.27 34.54
CA PRO A 392 -32.53 4.39 34.80
C PRO A 392 -31.87 5.26 35.87
N ILE A 393 -31.68 6.54 35.54
CA ILE A 393 -31.25 7.54 36.51
C ILE A 393 -32.38 7.62 37.54
N GLU A 394 -32.16 7.09 38.74
CA GLU A 394 -32.92 7.45 39.94
C GLU A 394 -32.49 8.83 40.44
#